data_AF-A0A2D1IQ86-F1
#
_entry.id   AF-A0A2D1IQ86-F1
#
_cell.length_a   1.000
_cell.length_b   1.000
_cell.length_c   1.000
_cell.angle_alpha   90.00
_cell.angle_beta   90.00
_cell.angle_gamma   90.00
#
_symmetry.space_group_name_H-M   'P 1'
#
loop_
_entity.id
_entity.type
_entity.pdbx_description
1 polymer ?
#
loop_
_entity_poly.entity_id
_entity_poly.type
_entity_poly.pdbx_seq_one_letter_code
_entity_poly.pdbx_strand_id
1 'polypeptide(L)'
;MKKFLPLHLAIFSIALFCGLVLQHEWHLRNSQSIYVELAPVDPRSILQGDYMALNYELHFEGDTEAKRVEESGSQNKKITALEKSIQDQAHLLSYVQLDDQRRVIQTSLDKKHLKTGPETSARLVLKNPSNRLQNLYPAANSFMFAEGLELCYRNAKYAEIKVKENGQALLADLVDQNLKSLNCESQKKWAQGS
;
A
#
# COMPACT_ATOMS: atom_id res chain seq x y z
N MET A 1 -3.82 -19.12 47.44
CA MET A 1 -3.85 -18.07 46.40
C MET A 1 -3.10 -18.43 45.11
N LYS A 2 -2.04 -19.27 45.13
CA LYS A 2 -1.28 -19.65 43.92
C LYS A 2 -2.02 -20.53 42.88
N LYS A 3 -3.13 -21.19 43.25
CA LYS A 3 -3.91 -22.06 42.32
C LYS A 3 -4.68 -21.29 41.24
N PHE A 4 -5.04 -20.04 41.50
CA PHE A 4 -5.76 -19.19 40.53
C PHE A 4 -4.82 -18.33 39.67
N LEU A 5 -3.52 -18.35 39.95
CA LEU A 5 -2.51 -17.65 39.15
C LEU A 5 -2.58 -18.00 37.64
N PRO A 6 -2.66 -19.28 37.21
CA PRO A 6 -2.76 -19.60 35.79
C PRO A 6 -4.08 -19.10 35.17
N LEU A 7 -5.18 -19.11 35.93
CA LEU A 7 -6.47 -18.60 35.47
C LEU A 7 -6.41 -17.08 35.22
N HIS A 8 -5.85 -16.32 36.15
CA HIS A 8 -5.69 -14.87 35.97
C HIS A 8 -4.77 -14.53 34.80
N LEU A 9 -3.69 -15.30 34.61
CA LEU A 9 -2.78 -15.11 33.49
C LEU A 9 -3.46 -15.42 32.15
N ALA A 10 -4.28 -16.48 32.09
CA ALA A 10 -5.06 -16.81 30.90
C ALA A 10 -6.09 -15.72 30.57
N ILE A 11 -6.85 -15.24 31.57
CA ILE A 11 -7.82 -14.15 31.38
C ILE A 11 -7.12 -12.87 30.92
N PHE A 12 -5.97 -12.54 31.52
CA PHE A 12 -5.19 -11.38 31.13
C PHE A 12 -4.68 -11.49 29.68
N SER A 13 -4.16 -12.66 29.29
CA SER A 13 -3.74 -12.93 27.92
C SER A 13 -4.89 -12.76 26.92
N ILE A 14 -6.06 -13.34 27.20
CA ILE A 14 -7.24 -13.19 26.34
C ILE A 14 -7.65 -11.72 26.23
N ALA A 15 -7.70 -10.99 27.34
CA ALA A 15 -8.04 -9.57 27.34
C ALA A 15 -7.05 -8.73 26.51
N LEU A 16 -5.74 -9.04 26.61
CA LEU A 16 -4.70 -8.41 25.81
C LEU A 16 -4.94 -8.65 24.30
N PHE A 17 -5.15 -9.91 23.90
CA PHE A 17 -5.40 -10.25 22.48
C PHE A 17 -6.69 -9.62 21.96
N CYS A 18 -7.78 -9.65 22.72
CA CYS A 18 -9.03 -8.99 22.34
C CYS A 18 -8.85 -7.47 22.19
N GLY A 19 -8.09 -6.83 23.09
CA GLY A 19 -7.75 -5.41 22.99
C GLY A 19 -6.98 -5.09 21.70
N LEU A 20 -5.98 -5.92 21.36
CA LEU A 20 -5.24 -5.77 20.11
C LEU A 20 -6.15 -5.91 18.87
N VAL A 21 -7.00 -6.92 18.84
CA VAL A 21 -7.94 -7.12 17.72
C VAL A 21 -8.88 -5.92 17.57
N LEU A 22 -9.48 -5.44 18.66
CA LEU A 22 -10.37 -4.27 18.62
C LEU A 22 -9.67 -3.00 18.12
N GLN A 23 -8.39 -2.82 18.45
CA GLN A 23 -7.60 -1.69 17.94
C GLN A 23 -7.41 -1.76 16.41
N HIS A 24 -7.15 -2.95 15.87
CA HIS A 24 -7.01 -3.16 14.43
C HIS A 24 -8.36 -3.03 13.70
N GLU A 25 -9.45 -3.55 14.27
CA GLU A 25 -10.80 -3.37 13.73
C GLU A 25 -11.20 -1.89 13.71
N TRP A 26 -10.89 -1.15 14.78
CA TRP A 26 -11.13 0.30 14.81
C TRP A 26 -10.30 1.05 13.77
N HIS A 27 -9.08 0.59 13.47
CA HIS A 27 -8.26 1.11 12.37
C HIS A 27 -8.97 0.94 11.03
N LEU A 28 -9.53 -0.24 10.76
CA LEU A 28 -10.22 -0.53 9.50
C LEU A 28 -11.52 0.26 9.37
N ARG A 29 -12.31 0.37 10.45
CA ARG A 29 -13.63 1.03 10.45
C ARG A 29 -13.57 2.54 10.21
N ASN A 30 -12.52 3.22 10.67
CA ASN A 30 -12.37 4.68 10.54
C ASN A 30 -11.39 5.07 9.42
N SER A 31 -11.17 4.17 8.46
CA SER A 31 -10.27 4.41 7.34
C SER A 31 -11.03 4.56 6.03
N GLN A 32 -10.48 5.38 5.15
CA GLN A 32 -10.99 5.57 3.80
C GLN A 32 -10.22 4.66 2.84
N SER A 33 -10.93 3.98 1.93
CA SER A 33 -10.27 3.25 0.84
C SER A 33 -9.78 4.25 -0.21
N ILE A 34 -8.50 4.14 -0.56
CA ILE A 34 -7.92 4.73 -1.76
C ILE A 34 -7.31 3.62 -2.61
N TYR A 35 -7.19 3.85 -3.91
CA TYR A 35 -6.65 2.88 -4.85
C TYR A 35 -5.35 3.42 -5.44
N VAL A 36 -4.26 2.68 -5.25
CA VAL A 36 -2.95 3.04 -5.80
C VAL A 36 -2.62 2.07 -6.92
N GLU A 37 -2.25 2.61 -8.08
CA GLU A 37 -1.88 1.80 -9.24
C GLU A 37 -0.62 0.98 -8.94
N LEU A 38 -0.60 -0.26 -9.43
CA LEU A 38 0.53 -1.16 -9.31
C LEU A 38 1.25 -1.21 -10.65
N ALA A 39 2.55 -0.91 -10.63
CA ALA A 39 3.41 -1.17 -11.76
C ALA A 39 3.52 -2.69 -11.98
N PRO A 40 3.69 -3.17 -13.23
CA PRO A 40 3.86 -4.59 -13.49
C PRO A 40 5.13 -5.10 -12.79
N VAL A 41 4.99 -6.08 -11.91
CA VAL A 41 6.13 -6.77 -11.28
C VAL A 41 5.93 -8.26 -11.45
N ASP A 42 6.98 -8.96 -11.89
CA ASP A 42 6.96 -10.42 -11.98
C ASP A 42 6.88 -11.03 -10.56
N PRO A 43 5.88 -11.87 -10.25
CA PRO A 43 5.63 -12.40 -8.91
C PRO A 43 6.54 -13.58 -8.49
N ARG A 44 7.70 -13.81 -9.12
CA ARG A 44 8.48 -15.03 -8.85
C ARG A 44 9.42 -14.90 -7.65
N SER A 45 9.14 -15.69 -6.61
CA SER A 45 10.13 -16.14 -5.64
C SER A 45 9.92 -17.62 -5.31
N ILE A 46 10.85 -18.47 -5.75
CA ILE A 46 10.72 -19.93 -5.69
C ILE A 46 10.86 -20.49 -4.26
N LEU A 47 11.49 -19.75 -3.35
CA LEU A 47 11.94 -20.30 -2.05
C LEU A 47 11.07 -19.92 -0.85
N GLN A 48 10.16 -18.95 -0.98
CA GLN A 48 9.43 -18.35 0.15
C GLN A 48 7.91 -18.53 0.10
N GLY A 49 7.41 -19.25 -0.92
CA GLY A 49 5.98 -19.39 -1.22
C GLY A 49 5.51 -18.41 -2.28
N ASP A 50 4.23 -18.54 -2.68
CA ASP A 50 3.60 -17.69 -3.68
C ASP A 50 3.27 -16.30 -3.08
N TYR A 51 4.07 -15.29 -3.45
CA TYR A 51 3.80 -13.90 -3.12
C TYR A 51 4.04 -13.00 -4.33
N MET A 52 3.30 -11.90 -4.41
CA MET A 52 3.51 -10.86 -5.41
C MET A 52 4.19 -9.66 -4.76
N ALA A 53 5.34 -9.26 -5.29
CA ALA A 53 5.96 -8.00 -4.93
C ALA A 53 5.10 -6.84 -5.44
N LEU A 54 4.89 -5.82 -4.61
CA LEU A 54 4.06 -4.67 -4.92
C LEU A 54 4.94 -3.48 -5.21
N ASN A 55 4.86 -2.97 -6.43
CA ASN A 55 5.47 -1.71 -6.82
C ASN A 55 4.37 -0.69 -7.09
N TYR A 56 4.38 0.41 -6.34
CA TYR A 56 3.31 1.40 -6.36
C TYR A 56 3.67 2.54 -7.29
N GLU A 57 2.80 2.83 -8.26
CA GLU A 57 2.94 3.99 -9.12
C GLU A 57 2.36 5.22 -8.39
N LEU A 58 3.23 5.91 -7.64
CA LEU A 58 2.83 7.04 -6.81
C LEU A 58 2.72 8.36 -7.59
N HIS A 59 3.18 8.41 -8.85
CA HIS A 59 3.03 9.60 -9.72
C HIS A 59 3.54 10.89 -9.06
N PHE A 60 4.82 10.93 -8.67
CA PHE A 60 5.41 12.16 -8.14
C PHE A 60 5.57 13.21 -9.23
N GLU A 61 5.52 14.49 -8.86
CA GLU A 61 5.79 15.62 -9.76
C GLU A 61 7.25 15.58 -10.25
N GLY A 62 7.47 14.87 -11.36
CA GLY A 62 8.79 14.56 -11.92
C GLY A 62 8.88 13.20 -12.62
N ASP A 63 8.01 12.23 -12.26
CA ASP A 63 8.05 10.88 -12.83
C ASP A 63 7.38 10.79 -14.22
N THR A 64 6.32 11.59 -14.47
CA THR A 64 5.50 11.49 -15.70
C THR A 64 6.26 11.88 -16.97
N GLU A 65 7.38 12.60 -16.83
CA GLU A 65 8.21 13.06 -17.96
C GLU A 65 9.46 12.19 -18.17
N ALA A 66 9.83 11.31 -17.22
CA ALA A 66 11.01 10.44 -17.33
C ALA A 66 10.87 9.35 -18.42
N LYS A 67 9.65 9.04 -18.87
CA LYS A 67 9.40 8.12 -20.01
C LYS A 67 9.48 8.80 -21.38
N ARG A 68 9.58 10.13 -21.45
CA ARG A 68 9.70 10.88 -22.71
C ARG A 68 10.82 11.91 -22.60
N VAL A 69 11.96 11.54 -23.19
CA VAL A 69 13.08 12.39 -23.60
C VAL A 69 14.19 12.56 -22.55
N GLU A 70 15.34 11.95 -22.85
CA GLU A 70 16.65 12.05 -22.19
C GLU A 70 17.28 13.47 -22.25
N GLU A 71 16.51 14.52 -22.51
CA GLU A 71 17.02 15.88 -22.76
C GLU A 71 16.31 16.90 -21.87
N SER A 72 16.80 17.09 -20.64
CA SER A 72 16.80 18.39 -19.95
C SER A 72 17.43 18.30 -18.55
N GLY A 73 18.61 18.88 -18.37
CA GLY A 73 19.33 19.00 -17.08
C GLY A 73 18.58 19.78 -15.97
N SER A 74 17.34 20.20 -16.20
CA SER A 74 16.43 20.81 -15.22
C SER A 74 15.63 19.76 -14.43
N GLN A 75 15.21 18.67 -15.07
CA GLN A 75 14.42 17.61 -14.40
C GLN A 75 15.26 16.80 -13.42
N ASN A 76 16.51 16.50 -13.81
CA ASN A 76 17.44 15.78 -12.93
C ASN A 76 17.66 16.53 -11.61
N LYS A 77 17.68 17.87 -11.64
CA LYS A 77 17.78 18.69 -10.42
C LYS A 77 16.55 18.58 -9.50
N LYS A 78 15.33 18.47 -10.05
CA LYS A 78 14.11 18.31 -9.25
C LYS A 78 14.06 16.95 -8.56
N ILE A 79 14.37 15.88 -9.30
CA ILE A 79 14.45 14.53 -8.73
C ILE A 79 15.53 14.46 -7.66
N THR A 80 16.74 14.96 -7.92
CA THR A 80 17.81 15.00 -6.92
C THR A 80 17.45 15.84 -5.69
N ALA A 81 16.71 16.96 -5.87
CA ALA A 81 16.23 17.75 -4.74
C ALA A 81 15.20 16.98 -3.89
N LEU A 82 14.30 16.23 -4.54
CA LEU A 82 13.31 15.39 -3.88
C LEU A 82 13.98 14.22 -3.15
N GLU A 83 14.94 13.54 -3.79
CA GLU A 83 15.75 12.49 -3.15
C GLU A 83 16.51 13.00 -1.93
N LYS A 84 17.09 14.21 -2.01
CA LYS A 84 17.72 14.84 -0.86
C LYS A 84 16.72 15.17 0.26
N SER A 85 15.48 15.52 -0.09
CA SER A 85 14.43 15.84 0.89
C SER A 85 13.95 14.62 1.69
N ILE A 86 14.06 13.41 1.11
CA ILE A 86 13.65 12.15 1.74
C ILE A 86 14.79 11.42 2.45
N GLN A 87 16.02 11.91 2.31
CA GLN A 87 17.20 11.25 2.85
C GLN A 87 17.12 11.11 4.38
N ASP A 88 17.44 9.92 4.88
CA ASP A 88 17.46 9.56 6.31
C ASP A 88 16.10 9.66 7.02
N GLN A 89 15.00 9.71 6.25
CA GLN A 89 13.64 9.70 6.78
C GLN A 89 13.00 8.34 6.53
N ALA A 90 12.81 7.53 7.58
CA ALA A 90 12.20 6.21 7.48
C ALA A 90 10.71 6.27 7.08
N HIS A 91 10.02 7.35 7.49
CA HIS A 91 8.62 7.61 7.20
C HIS A 91 8.45 9.04 6.69
N LEU A 92 7.67 9.19 5.64
CA LEU A 92 7.45 10.45 4.94
C LEU A 92 5.97 10.73 4.91
N LEU A 93 5.55 11.92 5.37
CA LEU A 93 4.18 12.37 5.15
C LEU A 93 4.08 12.96 3.74
N SER A 94 3.25 12.35 2.91
CA SER A 94 2.87 12.87 1.60
C SER A 94 1.38 13.19 1.55
N TYR A 95 1.00 13.85 0.47
CA TYR A 95 -0.36 14.19 0.13
C TYR A 95 -0.65 13.62 -1.25
N VAL A 96 -1.78 12.92 -1.36
CA VAL A 96 -2.26 12.35 -2.62
C VAL A 96 -3.48 13.09 -3.09
N GLN A 97 -3.54 13.34 -4.40
CA GLN A 97 -4.73 13.81 -5.08
C GLN A 97 -5.51 12.59 -5.55
N LEU A 98 -6.82 12.60 -5.30
CA LEU A 98 -7.72 11.49 -5.61
C LEU A 98 -8.75 11.91 -6.65
N ASP A 99 -9.06 11.02 -7.57
CA ASP A 99 -10.19 11.19 -8.48
C ASP A 99 -11.54 10.81 -7.83
N ASP A 100 -12.63 10.89 -8.60
CA ASP A 100 -13.99 10.55 -8.15
C ASP A 100 -14.14 9.10 -7.67
N GLN A 101 -13.29 8.19 -8.15
CA GLN A 101 -13.25 6.79 -7.76
C GLN A 101 -12.26 6.52 -6.61
N ARG A 102 -11.65 7.58 -6.06
CA ARG A 102 -10.60 7.53 -5.03
C ARG A 102 -9.31 6.84 -5.47
N ARG A 103 -8.99 6.91 -6.77
CA ARG A 103 -7.69 6.49 -7.31
C ARG A 103 -6.67 7.61 -7.13
N VAL A 104 -5.46 7.25 -6.73
CA VAL A 104 -4.34 8.20 -6.62
C VAL A 104 -3.87 8.59 -8.00
N ILE A 105 -4.00 9.89 -8.32
CA ILE A 105 -3.57 10.44 -9.61
C ILE A 105 -2.23 11.18 -9.53
N GLN A 106 -1.90 11.72 -8.34
CA GLN A 106 -0.68 12.47 -8.11
C GLN A 106 -0.29 12.40 -6.63
N THR A 107 1.00 12.24 -6.36
CA THR A 107 1.57 12.32 -4.99
C THR A 107 2.56 13.48 -4.89
N SER A 108 2.50 14.22 -3.78
CA SER A 108 3.45 15.27 -3.45
C SER A 108 3.84 15.21 -1.97
N LEU A 109 5.08 15.55 -1.64
CA LEU A 109 5.51 15.73 -0.24
C LEU A 109 4.96 17.04 0.36
N ASP A 110 4.64 18.00 -0.51
CA ASP A 110 4.17 19.32 -0.13
C ASP A 110 2.76 19.56 -0.67
N LYS A 111 1.81 19.82 0.24
CA LYS A 111 0.39 20.02 -0.09
C LYS A 111 0.15 21.12 -1.13
N LYS A 112 1.05 22.12 -1.20
CA LYS A 112 0.94 23.27 -2.12
C LYS A 112 1.10 22.91 -3.60
N HIS A 113 1.68 21.74 -3.89
CA HIS A 113 1.93 21.26 -5.25
C HIS A 113 0.80 20.39 -5.81
N LEU A 114 -0.19 20.03 -4.98
CA LEU A 114 -1.40 19.39 -5.49
C LEU A 114 -2.30 20.43 -6.13
N LYS A 115 -2.86 20.14 -7.32
CA LYS A 115 -3.75 21.07 -8.01
C LYS A 115 -5.05 21.20 -7.21
N THR A 116 -5.38 22.42 -6.81
CA THR A 116 -6.62 22.74 -6.08
C THR A 116 -7.81 22.70 -7.05
N GLY A 117 -8.40 21.53 -7.24
CA GLY A 117 -9.68 21.33 -7.96
C GLY A 117 -10.79 20.83 -7.01
N PRO A 118 -11.98 20.46 -7.51
CA PRO A 118 -13.01 19.75 -6.73
C PRO A 118 -12.59 18.34 -6.28
N GLU A 119 -11.34 17.96 -6.55
CA GLU A 119 -10.72 16.68 -6.24
C GLU A 119 -10.22 16.63 -4.79
N THR A 120 -10.53 15.53 -4.10
CA THR A 120 -10.20 15.38 -2.68
C THR A 120 -8.73 15.03 -2.48
N SER A 121 -8.02 15.82 -1.65
CA SER A 121 -6.66 15.48 -1.20
C SER A 121 -6.71 14.62 0.07
N ALA A 122 -5.91 13.54 0.13
CA ALA A 122 -5.73 12.74 1.34
C ALA A 122 -4.26 12.76 1.81
N ARG A 123 -4.04 12.53 3.10
CA ARG A 123 -2.70 12.32 3.66
C ARG A 123 -2.30 10.87 3.45
N LEU A 124 -1.02 10.62 3.16
CA LEU A 124 -0.49 9.27 3.00
C LEU A 124 0.91 9.21 3.59
N VAL A 125 1.15 8.28 4.50
CA VAL A 125 2.49 8.04 5.03
C VAL A 125 3.17 6.99 4.17
N LEU A 126 4.34 7.35 3.63
CA LEU A 126 5.17 6.45 2.83
C LEU A 126 6.34 5.94 3.67
N LYS A 127 6.68 4.67 3.48
CA LYS A 127 7.86 4.02 4.07
C LYS A 127 9.02 4.13 3.11
N ASN A 128 10.20 4.42 3.63
CA ASN A 128 11.40 4.68 2.85
C ASN A 128 12.56 3.78 3.32
N PRO A 129 12.56 2.49 2.95
CA PRO A 129 13.57 1.55 3.43
C PRO A 129 14.95 1.75 2.77
N SER A 130 15.00 2.38 1.59
CA SER A 130 16.20 2.43 0.76
C SER A 130 16.65 3.83 0.37
N ASN A 131 16.05 4.89 0.96
CA ASN A 131 16.32 6.28 0.61
C ASN A 131 16.20 6.58 -0.89
N ARG A 132 15.22 5.95 -1.57
CA ARG A 132 14.97 6.13 -3.02
C ARG A 132 13.50 6.38 -3.26
N LEU A 133 13.20 7.40 -4.08
CA LEU A 133 11.84 7.81 -4.41
C LEU A 133 11.02 6.65 -5.02
N GLN A 134 11.61 5.94 -5.97
CA GLN A 134 11.04 4.77 -6.66
C GLN A 134 10.73 3.58 -5.74
N ASN A 135 11.30 3.52 -4.54
CA ASN A 135 11.12 2.41 -3.60
C ASN A 135 10.24 2.82 -2.40
N LEU A 136 9.61 3.99 -2.47
CA LEU A 136 8.64 4.41 -1.47
C LEU A 136 7.36 3.59 -1.62
N TYR A 137 6.81 3.14 -0.50
CA TYR A 137 5.55 2.40 -0.50
C TYR A 137 4.66 2.80 0.68
N PRO A 138 3.33 2.91 0.50
CA PRO A 138 2.42 3.37 1.54
C PRO A 138 2.09 2.31 2.60
N ALA A 139 2.01 1.05 2.20
CA ALA A 139 1.47 -0.03 3.04
C ALA A 139 2.43 -1.23 3.13
N ALA A 140 2.11 -2.35 2.49
CA ALA A 140 2.97 -3.52 2.38
C ALA A 140 3.71 -3.49 1.03
N ASN A 141 4.93 -4.01 0.98
CA ASN A 141 5.71 -4.15 -0.26
C ASN A 141 5.50 -5.49 -0.96
N SER A 142 4.68 -6.38 -0.39
CA SER A 142 4.36 -7.70 -0.92
C SER A 142 2.98 -8.16 -0.47
N PHE A 143 2.37 -9.06 -1.23
CA PHE A 143 1.09 -9.70 -0.93
C PHE A 143 1.24 -11.22 -1.08
N MET A 144 1.00 -11.97 0.00
CA MET A 144 1.12 -13.43 0.02
C MET A 144 -0.22 -14.08 -0.33
N PHE A 145 -0.19 -15.17 -1.10
CA PHE A 145 -1.38 -15.95 -1.45
C PHE A 145 -1.06 -17.45 -1.54
N ALA A 146 -2.11 -18.27 -1.55
CA ALA A 146 -1.94 -19.72 -1.69
C ALA A 146 -1.37 -20.11 -3.06
N GLU A 147 -0.64 -21.23 -3.11
CA GLU A 147 0.01 -21.71 -4.32
C GLU A 147 -0.97 -21.87 -5.50
N GLY A 148 -0.53 -21.45 -6.69
CA GLY A 148 -1.29 -21.57 -7.94
C GLY A 148 -2.29 -20.45 -8.21
N LEU A 149 -2.31 -19.41 -7.37
CA LEU A 149 -3.14 -18.21 -7.59
C LEU A 149 -2.38 -17.07 -8.31
N GLU A 150 -1.11 -17.28 -8.66
CA GLU A 150 -0.26 -16.29 -9.36
C GLU A 150 -0.92 -15.75 -10.62
N LEU A 151 -1.45 -16.64 -11.46
CA LEU A 151 -2.12 -16.26 -12.72
C LEU A 151 -3.34 -15.36 -12.53
N CYS A 152 -3.98 -15.44 -11.36
CA CYS A 152 -5.09 -14.57 -11.01
C CYS A 152 -4.59 -13.23 -10.45
N TYR A 153 -3.70 -13.26 -9.45
CA TYR A 153 -3.19 -12.06 -8.79
C TYR A 153 -2.31 -11.18 -9.69
N ARG A 154 -1.64 -11.74 -10.70
CA ARG A 154 -0.89 -10.95 -11.71
C ARG A 154 -1.77 -9.99 -12.52
N ASN A 155 -3.09 -10.19 -12.52
CA ASN A 155 -4.04 -9.29 -13.19
C ASN A 155 -4.43 -8.09 -12.31
N ALA A 156 -3.98 -8.02 -11.06
CA ALA A 156 -4.17 -6.86 -10.20
C ALA A 156 -3.62 -5.60 -10.89
N LYS A 157 -4.42 -4.55 -10.88
CA LYS A 157 -4.03 -3.22 -11.40
C LYS A 157 -3.91 -2.18 -10.32
N TYR A 158 -4.67 -2.34 -9.24
CA TYR A 158 -4.62 -1.43 -8.10
C TYR A 158 -4.49 -2.21 -6.80
N ALA A 159 -3.82 -1.59 -5.84
CA ALA A 159 -3.89 -1.97 -4.44
C ALA A 159 -4.98 -1.15 -3.76
N GLU A 160 -5.95 -1.81 -3.13
CA GLU A 160 -6.87 -1.16 -2.21
C GLU A 160 -6.15 -0.92 -0.88
N ILE A 161 -6.02 0.36 -0.52
CA ILE A 161 -5.34 0.79 0.69
C ILE A 161 -6.32 1.53 1.59
N LYS A 162 -6.38 1.10 2.84
CA LYS A 162 -7.16 1.71 3.91
C LYS A 162 -6.30 2.76 4.63
N VAL A 163 -6.69 4.02 4.49
CA VAL A 163 -5.93 5.17 5.00
C VAL A 163 -6.69 5.87 6.12
N LYS A 164 -6.00 6.10 7.24
CA LYS A 164 -6.49 6.90 8.37
C LYS A 164 -6.32 8.40 8.14
N GLU A 165 -7.00 9.22 8.94
CA GLU A 165 -6.82 10.68 8.95
C GLU A 165 -5.38 11.14 9.23
N ASN A 166 -4.60 10.33 9.94
CA ASN A 166 -3.17 10.58 10.20
C ASN A 166 -2.25 10.16 9.04
N GLY A 167 -2.80 9.59 7.96
CA GLY A 167 -2.08 9.10 6.78
C GLY A 167 -1.54 7.67 6.90
N GLN A 168 -1.68 7.00 8.05
CA GLN A 168 -1.29 5.59 8.17
C GLN A 168 -2.14 4.72 7.25
N ALA A 169 -1.45 3.85 6.50
CA ALA A 169 -2.03 3.04 5.45
C ALA A 169 -1.88 1.55 5.76
N LEU A 170 -2.91 0.78 5.42
CA LEU A 170 -2.94 -0.67 5.48
C LEU A 170 -3.40 -1.22 4.13
N LEU A 171 -2.69 -2.21 3.60
CA LEU A 171 -3.10 -2.92 2.38
C LEU A 171 -4.29 -3.81 2.74
N ALA A 172 -5.42 -3.62 2.05
CA ALA A 172 -6.64 -4.39 2.28
C ALA A 172 -6.84 -5.47 1.22
N ASP A 173 -6.66 -5.14 -0.06
CA ASP A 173 -6.86 -6.10 -1.16
C ASP A 173 -6.11 -5.67 -2.43
N LEU A 174 -6.09 -6.57 -3.41
CA LEU A 174 -5.65 -6.34 -4.79
C LEU A 174 -6.86 -6.40 -5.72
N VAL A 175 -7.05 -5.37 -6.53
CA VAL A 175 -8.25 -5.20 -7.36
C VAL A 175 -7.90 -5.06 -8.83
N ASP A 176 -8.88 -5.39 -9.68
CA ASP A 176 -8.79 -5.26 -11.13
C ASP A 176 -8.86 -3.79 -11.59
N GLN A 177 -8.81 -3.57 -12.91
CA GLN A 177 -8.93 -2.25 -13.52
C GLN A 177 -10.24 -1.51 -13.19
N ASN A 178 -11.28 -2.23 -12.79
CA ASN A 178 -12.60 -1.71 -12.44
C ASN A 178 -12.78 -1.54 -10.92
N LEU A 179 -11.69 -1.65 -10.16
CA LEU A 179 -11.67 -1.58 -8.69
C LEU A 179 -12.48 -2.69 -8.01
N LYS A 180 -12.62 -3.84 -8.67
CA LYS A 180 -13.28 -5.03 -8.12
C LYS A 180 -12.24 -6.00 -7.58
N SER A 181 -12.53 -6.59 -6.42
CA SER A 181 -11.72 -7.67 -5.87
C SER A 181 -11.59 -8.82 -6.88
N LEU A 182 -10.38 -9.36 -7.01
CA LEU A 182 -10.08 -10.46 -7.91
C LEU A 182 -10.74 -11.77 -7.47
N ASN A 183 -11.07 -11.90 -6.18
CA ASN A 183 -11.72 -13.08 -5.60
C ASN A 183 -11.01 -14.42 -5.92
N CYS A 184 -9.69 -14.41 -6.11
CA CYS A 184 -8.89 -15.54 -6.59
C CYS A 184 -9.07 -16.81 -5.75
N GLU A 185 -9.13 -16.67 -4.42
CA GLU A 185 -9.30 -17.80 -3.51
C GLU A 185 -10.67 -18.49 -3.66
N SER A 186 -11.73 -17.73 -3.96
CA SER A 186 -13.08 -18.27 -4.16
C SER A 186 -13.24 -19.03 -5.49
N GLN A 187 -12.38 -18.73 -6.47
CA GLN A 187 -12.36 -19.39 -7.77
C GLN A 187 -11.68 -20.76 -7.73
N LYS A 188 -10.86 -21.03 -6.70
CA LYS A 188 -10.26 -22.35 -6.47
C LYS A 188 -11.39 -23.28 -6.03
N LYS A 189 -12.06 -23.95 -6.99
CA LYS A 189 -12.98 -25.05 -6.70
C LYS A 189 -12.19 -26.14 -5.98
N TRP A 190 -12.32 -26.20 -4.65
CA TRP A 190 -11.77 -27.27 -3.81
C TRP A 190 -12.37 -28.66 -4.09
N ALA A 191 -13.30 -28.76 -5.04
CA ALA A 191 -13.97 -29.99 -5.42
C ALA A 191 -13.48 -30.47 -6.80
N GLN A 192 -12.30 -31.08 -6.83
CA GLN A 192 -11.93 -32.16 -7.75
C GLN A 192 -10.59 -32.74 -7.29
N GLY A 193 -10.65 -33.50 -6.19
CA GLY A 193 -9.63 -34.52 -5.91
C GLY A 193 -9.74 -35.59 -6.99
N SER A 194 -8.63 -35.82 -7.69
CA SER A 194 -8.43 -37.00 -8.54
C SER A 194 -8.23 -38.25 -7.70
#